data_AF-D3F9F4-F1
#
_entry.id   AF-D3F9F4-F1
#
_cell.length_a   1.000
_cell.length_b   1.000
_cell.length_c   1.000
_cell.angle_alpha   90.00
_cell.angle_beta   90.00
_cell.angle_gamma   90.00
#
_symmetry.space_group_name_H-M   'P 1'
#
loop_
_entity.id
_entity.type
_entity.pdbx_description
1 polymer ?
#
loop_
_entity_poly.entity_id
_entity_poly.type
_entity_poly.pdbx_seq_one_letter_code
_entity_poly.pdbx_strand_id
1 'polypeptide(L)'
;MPYIITREQRDALREEAIASLAEIGDVYLAIENDDWPLAELLSTRNATVLELLHDLGWEPDKVSQQVLLRLPAPSLSLAAQHLCAVAADRLDSHRQHGLIDDDGYAHADDVRHCRLVVEICPELLARTGPAPAAMLRWAAEMSV
;
A
#
# COMPACT_ATOMS: atom_id res chain seq x y z
N MET A 1 -20.08 0.04 -2.98
CA MET A 1 -20.50 -0.62 -1.74
C MET A 1 -19.41 -0.43 -0.72
N PRO A 2 -19.70 -0.28 0.58
CA PRO A 2 -18.66 -0.07 1.58
C PRO A 2 -17.91 -1.39 1.83
N TYR A 3 -16.59 -1.32 2.00
CA TYR A 3 -15.73 -2.51 2.14
C TYR A 3 -15.50 -2.82 3.60
N ILE A 4 -15.78 -4.05 4.03
CA ILE A 4 -15.55 -4.49 5.41
C ILE A 4 -14.31 -5.38 5.41
N ILE A 5 -13.33 -5.02 6.22
CA ILE A 5 -12.10 -5.79 6.44
C ILE A 5 -11.98 -6.17 7.92
N THR A 6 -11.18 -7.18 8.24
CA THR A 6 -10.88 -7.53 9.63
C THR A 6 -9.92 -6.53 10.26
N ARG A 7 -9.85 -6.50 11.60
CA ARG A 7 -8.85 -5.71 12.32
C ARG A 7 -7.42 -6.07 11.87
N GLU A 8 -7.12 -7.36 11.71
CA GLU A 8 -5.80 -7.81 11.28
C GLU A 8 -5.43 -7.32 9.88
N GLN A 9 -6.38 -7.39 8.94
CA GLN A 9 -6.22 -6.84 7.59
C GLN A 9 -6.01 -5.32 7.61
N ARG A 10 -6.76 -4.62 8.46
CA ARG A 10 -6.59 -3.18 8.66
C ARG A 10 -5.20 -2.87 9.19
N ASP A 11 -4.72 -3.61 10.18
CA ASP A 11 -3.43 -3.37 10.81
C ASP A 11 -2.29 -3.64 9.83
N ALA A 12 -2.39 -4.69 9.01
CA ALA A 12 -1.44 -4.96 7.93
C ALA A 12 -1.42 -3.83 6.88
N LEU A 13 -2.60 -3.39 6.40
CA LEU A 13 -2.68 -2.26 5.46
C LEU A 13 -2.14 -0.96 6.06
N ARG A 14 -2.36 -0.73 7.35
CA ARG A 14 -1.87 0.45 8.07
C ARG A 14 -0.33 0.44 8.14
N GLU A 15 0.25 -0.67 8.56
CA GLU A 15 1.71 -0.80 8.67
C GLU A 15 2.38 -0.62 7.30
N GLU A 16 1.84 -1.24 6.23
CA GLU A 16 2.37 -1.04 4.88
C GLU A 16 2.17 0.40 4.38
N ALA A 17 1.05 1.05 4.71
CA ALA A 17 0.84 2.46 4.37
C ALA A 17 1.85 3.37 5.06
N ILE A 18 2.14 3.13 6.35
CA ILE A 18 3.16 3.88 7.09
C ILE A 18 4.55 3.64 6.49
N ALA A 19 4.89 2.38 6.21
CA ALA A 19 6.18 2.02 5.62
C ALA A 19 6.37 2.68 4.25
N SER A 20 5.34 2.63 3.39
CA SER A 20 5.37 3.26 2.08
C SER A 20 5.52 4.79 2.16
N LEU A 21 4.96 5.44 3.18
CA LEU A 21 5.08 6.89 3.32
C LEU A 21 6.47 7.35 3.78
N ALA A 22 7.35 6.42 4.21
CA ALA A 22 8.76 6.74 4.45
C ALA A 22 9.46 7.22 3.16
N GLU A 23 8.99 6.80 1.99
CA GLU A 23 9.49 7.20 0.67
C GLU A 23 8.95 8.56 0.20
N ILE A 24 8.19 9.30 1.02
CA ILE A 24 7.70 10.63 0.61
C ILE A 24 8.82 11.62 0.28
N GLY A 25 10.04 11.35 0.77
CA GLY A 25 11.25 12.08 0.40
C GLY A 25 11.55 12.07 -1.10
N ASP A 26 11.12 11.04 -1.82
CA ASP A 26 11.39 10.89 -3.26
C ASP A 26 10.68 11.96 -4.10
N VAL A 27 9.58 12.54 -3.58
CA VAL A 27 8.92 13.69 -4.20
C VAL A 27 9.89 14.88 -4.26
N TYR A 28 10.63 15.13 -3.17
CA TYR A 28 11.60 16.22 -3.12
C TYR A 28 12.77 15.94 -4.06
N LEU A 29 13.26 14.70 -4.11
CA LEU A 29 14.33 14.32 -5.04
C LEU A 29 13.91 14.50 -6.51
N ALA A 30 12.66 14.18 -6.86
CA ALA A 30 12.15 14.41 -8.21
C ALA A 30 12.10 15.92 -8.55
N ILE A 31 11.64 16.75 -7.60
CA ILE A 31 11.64 18.22 -7.75
C ILE A 31 13.07 18.76 -7.90
N GLU A 32 14.02 18.30 -7.09
CA GLU A 32 15.43 18.72 -7.16
C GLU A 32 16.10 18.37 -8.50
N ASN A 33 15.62 17.31 -9.17
CA ASN A 33 16.11 16.87 -10.47
C ASN A 33 15.31 17.44 -11.66
N ASP A 34 14.42 18.41 -11.42
CA ASP A 34 13.51 18.99 -12.43
C ASP A 34 12.58 17.95 -13.12
N ASP A 35 12.36 16.79 -12.48
CA ASP A 35 11.46 15.74 -12.98
C ASP A 35 10.03 15.98 -12.46
N TRP A 36 9.39 17.01 -13.02
CA TRP A 36 8.03 17.40 -12.65
C TRP A 36 6.97 16.31 -12.86
N PRO A 37 7.00 15.52 -13.96
CA PRO A 37 6.08 14.39 -14.12
C PRO A 37 6.21 13.35 -13.01
N LEU A 38 7.44 12.99 -12.61
CA LEU A 38 7.68 12.07 -11.51
C LEU A 38 7.27 12.68 -10.16
N ALA A 39 7.50 13.97 -9.93
CA ALA A 39 7.08 14.64 -8.70
C ALA A 39 5.53 14.64 -8.54
N GLU A 40 4.80 14.97 -9.61
CA GLU A 40 3.32 14.93 -9.61
C GLU A 40 2.79 13.50 -9.38
N LEU A 41 3.44 12.53 -10.02
CA LEU A 41 3.19 11.11 -9.87
C LEU A 41 3.33 10.65 -8.42
N LEU A 42 4.50 10.88 -7.82
CA LEU A 42 4.80 10.49 -6.44
C LEU A 42 3.89 11.22 -5.44
N SER A 43 3.59 12.50 -5.69
CA SER A 43 2.64 13.27 -4.89
C SER A 43 1.24 12.67 -4.90
N THR A 44 0.71 12.31 -6.08
CA THR A 44 -0.61 11.70 -6.23
C THR A 44 -0.67 10.33 -5.55
N ARG A 45 0.38 9.52 -5.73
CA ARG A 45 0.54 8.21 -5.08
C ARG A 45 0.49 8.34 -3.54
N ASN A 46 1.32 9.22 -2.98
CA ASN A 46 1.42 9.43 -1.54
C ASN A 46 0.14 10.05 -0.95
N ALA A 47 -0.53 10.94 -1.68
CA ALA A 47 -1.82 11.49 -1.26
C ALA A 47 -2.87 10.38 -1.08
N THR A 48 -2.94 9.44 -2.02
CA THR A 48 -3.89 8.33 -1.96
C THR A 48 -3.58 7.39 -0.77
N VAL A 49 -2.30 7.13 -0.50
CA VAL A 49 -1.89 6.32 0.67
C VAL A 49 -2.23 7.03 1.98
N LEU A 50 -2.04 8.35 2.06
CA LEU A 50 -2.44 9.15 3.22
C LEU A 50 -3.95 9.13 3.45
N GLU A 51 -4.77 9.22 2.39
CA GLU A 51 -6.22 9.09 2.49
C GLU A 51 -6.63 7.72 3.04
N LEU A 52 -5.99 6.64 2.54
CA LEU A 52 -6.22 5.29 3.05
C LEU A 52 -5.83 5.20 4.53
N LEU A 53 -4.67 5.70 4.93
CA LEU A 53 -4.22 5.69 6.33
C LEU A 53 -5.18 6.48 7.24
N HIS A 54 -5.73 7.59 6.76
CA HIS A 54 -6.75 8.34 7.49
C HIS A 54 -8.03 7.52 7.70
N ASP A 55 -8.48 6.79 6.67
CA ASP A 55 -9.69 5.95 6.72
C ASP A 55 -9.50 4.70 7.62
N LEU A 56 -8.32 4.07 7.57
CA LEU A 56 -7.93 2.98 8.46
C LEU A 56 -7.76 3.45 9.91
N GLY A 57 -7.32 4.70 10.10
CA GLY A 57 -6.96 5.30 11.38
C GLY A 57 -5.49 5.09 11.74
N TRP A 58 -4.97 5.97 12.61
CA TRP A 58 -3.54 6.04 12.95
C TRP A 58 -3.13 5.08 14.08
N GLU A 59 -4.03 4.83 15.04
CA GLU A 59 -3.72 4.06 16.24
C GLU A 59 -4.07 2.56 16.07
N PRO A 60 -3.27 1.62 16.61
CA PRO A 60 -3.53 0.18 16.51
C PRO A 60 -4.72 -0.31 17.37
N ASP A 61 -5.09 0.38 18.45
CA ASP A 61 -5.89 -0.22 19.54
C ASP A 61 -7.36 0.22 19.64
N LYS A 62 -7.84 1.08 18.75
CA LYS A 62 -9.17 1.71 18.89
C LYS A 62 -10.26 1.14 18.00
N VAL A 63 -10.03 0.04 17.29
CA VAL A 63 -10.94 -0.41 16.23
C VAL A 63 -11.66 -1.71 16.58
N SER A 64 -12.94 -1.78 16.19
CA SER A 64 -13.75 -2.99 16.20
C SER A 64 -13.12 -4.13 15.39
N GLN A 65 -13.52 -5.37 15.66
CA GLN A 65 -13.06 -6.57 14.91
C GLN A 65 -13.28 -6.48 13.39
N GLN A 66 -14.26 -5.67 12.98
CA GLN A 66 -14.55 -5.34 11.59
C GLN A 66 -14.39 -3.85 11.38
N VAL A 67 -13.74 -3.47 10.28
CA VAL A 67 -13.45 -2.08 9.91
C VAL A 67 -14.11 -1.79 8.57
N LEU A 68 -14.86 -0.69 8.51
CA LEU A 68 -15.50 -0.23 7.29
C LEU A 68 -14.59 0.77 6.58
N LEU A 69 -14.10 0.42 5.38
CA LEU A 69 -13.44 1.37 4.50
C LEU A 69 -14.48 2.25 3.82
N ARG A 70 -14.31 3.56 3.97
CA ARG A 70 -15.15 4.62 3.40
C ARG A 70 -14.47 5.30 2.21
N LEU A 71 -13.20 5.01 1.97
CA LEU A 71 -12.44 5.58 0.86
C LEU A 71 -13.16 5.32 -0.49
N PRO A 72 -13.27 6.33 -1.38
CA PRO A 72 -13.87 6.15 -2.70
C PRO A 72 -13.15 5.08 -3.51
N ALA A 73 -13.90 4.33 -4.33
CA ALA A 73 -13.36 3.20 -5.11
C ALA A 73 -12.12 3.55 -5.97
N PRO A 74 -12.03 4.72 -6.64
CA PRO A 74 -10.82 5.08 -7.38
C PRO A 74 -9.59 5.23 -6.48
N SER A 75 -9.71 5.97 -5.37
CA SER A 75 -8.62 6.14 -4.40
C SER A 75 -8.24 4.80 -3.77
N LEU A 76 -9.23 3.96 -3.41
CA LEU A 76 -8.97 2.64 -2.85
C LEU A 76 -8.24 1.72 -3.84
N SER A 77 -8.59 1.76 -5.12
CA SER A 77 -7.92 0.97 -6.16
C SER A 77 -6.45 1.39 -6.33
N LEU A 78 -6.17 2.68 -6.36
CA LEU A 78 -4.80 3.20 -6.47
C LEU A 78 -3.96 2.85 -5.24
N ALA A 79 -4.50 3.07 -4.03
CA ALA A 79 -3.79 2.72 -2.81
C ALA A 79 -3.55 1.20 -2.73
N ALA A 80 -4.54 0.37 -3.08
CA ALA A 80 -4.40 -1.08 -3.08
C ALA A 80 -3.38 -1.59 -4.12
N GLN A 81 -3.34 -1.01 -5.33
CA GLN A 81 -2.30 -1.34 -6.32
C GLN A 81 -0.91 -1.03 -5.78
N HIS A 82 -0.72 0.17 -5.26
CA HIS A 82 0.55 0.62 -4.75
C HIS A 82 1.04 -0.23 -3.56
N LEU A 83 0.18 -0.42 -2.55
CA LEU A 83 0.55 -1.24 -1.38
C LEU A 83 0.79 -2.71 -1.75
N CYS A 84 0.06 -3.25 -2.72
CA CYS A 84 0.32 -4.61 -3.22
C CYS A 84 1.70 -4.73 -3.86
N ALA A 85 2.11 -3.74 -4.66
CA ALA A 85 3.43 -3.72 -5.30
C ALA A 85 4.55 -3.62 -4.25
N VAL A 86 4.44 -2.65 -3.34
CA VAL A 86 5.43 -2.46 -2.26
C VAL A 86 5.55 -3.72 -1.38
N ALA A 87 4.42 -4.29 -0.96
CA ALA A 87 4.43 -5.49 -0.13
C ALA A 87 5.03 -6.71 -0.87
N ALA A 88 4.77 -6.85 -2.17
CA ALA A 88 5.37 -7.90 -2.99
C ALA A 88 6.88 -7.75 -3.13
N ASP A 89 7.37 -6.52 -3.39
CA ASP A 89 8.80 -6.23 -3.50
C ASP A 89 9.54 -6.46 -2.17
N ARG A 90 8.91 -6.10 -1.04
CA ARG A 90 9.43 -6.39 0.30
C ARG A 90 9.47 -7.90 0.58
N LEU A 91 8.45 -8.66 0.19
CA LEU A 91 8.47 -10.13 0.33
C LEU A 91 9.57 -10.77 -0.51
N ASP A 92 9.78 -10.31 -1.74
CA ASP A 92 10.87 -10.84 -2.56
C ASP A 92 12.23 -10.45 -1.99
N SER A 93 12.38 -9.23 -1.47
CA SER A 93 13.58 -8.80 -0.75
C SER A 93 13.86 -9.68 0.47
N HIS A 94 12.86 -9.97 1.30
CA HIS A 94 12.99 -10.88 2.45
C HIS A 94 13.40 -12.30 2.01
N ARG A 95 12.84 -12.79 0.90
CA ARG A 95 13.19 -14.09 0.31
C ARG A 95 14.63 -14.13 -0.18
N GLN A 96 15.10 -13.08 -0.87
CA GLN A 96 16.45 -13.00 -1.42
C GLN A 96 17.53 -12.90 -0.32
N HIS A 97 17.23 -12.25 0.79
CA HIS A 97 18.20 -12.03 1.88
C HIS A 97 18.22 -13.16 2.94
N GLY A 98 17.49 -14.26 2.74
CA GLY A 98 17.45 -15.36 3.71
C GLY A 98 16.84 -14.96 5.06
N LEU A 99 16.04 -13.88 5.08
CA LEU A 99 15.38 -13.38 6.29
C LEU A 99 14.08 -14.14 6.61
N ILE A 100 13.78 -15.18 5.82
CA ILE A 100 12.75 -16.17 6.07
C ILE A 100 13.41 -17.42 6.69
N ASP A 101 14.20 -17.21 7.74
CA ASP A 101 14.80 -18.28 8.56
C ASP A 101 14.14 -18.30 9.96
N ASP A 102 13.94 -19.49 10.51
CA ASP A 102 13.01 -19.88 11.60
C ASP A 102 13.09 -19.12 12.96
N ASP A 103 14.07 -18.26 13.20
CA ASP A 103 14.37 -17.72 14.55
C ASP A 103 14.24 -16.18 14.71
N GLY A 104 13.80 -15.45 13.68
CA GLY A 104 13.72 -13.97 13.70
C GLY A 104 12.36 -13.38 14.09
N TYR A 105 12.03 -13.30 15.38
CA TYR A 105 10.75 -12.75 15.87
C TYR A 105 10.38 -11.34 15.35
N ALA A 106 11.35 -10.49 15.04
CA ALA A 106 11.10 -9.13 14.52
C ALA A 106 10.77 -9.09 13.01
N HIS A 107 11.01 -10.17 12.26
CA HIS A 107 10.75 -10.25 10.83
C HIS A 107 9.48 -11.06 10.51
N ALA A 108 9.05 -11.92 11.44
CA ALA A 108 7.84 -12.71 11.29
C ALA A 108 6.57 -11.85 11.14
N ASP A 109 6.45 -10.77 11.93
CA ASP A 109 5.30 -9.86 11.84
C ASP A 109 5.32 -9.02 10.56
N ASP A 110 6.49 -8.58 10.11
CA ASP A 110 6.64 -7.83 8.86
C ASP A 110 6.28 -8.68 7.64
N VAL A 111 6.85 -9.89 7.54
CA VAL A 111 6.51 -10.87 6.50
C VAL A 111 5.02 -11.24 6.54
N ARG A 112 4.43 -11.37 7.74
CA ARG A 112 3.00 -11.63 7.91
C ARG A 112 2.15 -10.47 7.38
N HIS A 113 2.50 -9.23 7.70
CA HIS A 113 1.78 -8.05 7.20
C HIS A 113 1.90 -7.91 5.68
N CYS A 114 3.10 -8.04 5.12
CA CYS A 114 3.28 -8.00 3.68
C CYS A 114 2.45 -9.10 2.97
N ARG A 115 2.42 -10.33 3.51
CA ARG A 115 1.59 -11.43 2.96
C ARG A 115 0.10 -11.10 2.99
N LEU A 116 -0.40 -10.59 4.12
CA LEU A 116 -1.80 -10.21 4.26
C LEU A 116 -2.19 -9.10 3.28
N VAL A 117 -1.30 -8.13 3.04
CA VAL A 117 -1.54 -7.06 2.06
C VAL A 117 -1.58 -7.61 0.64
N VAL A 118 -0.64 -8.49 0.27
CA VAL A 118 -0.65 -9.15 -1.05
C VAL A 118 -1.89 -10.05 -1.25
N GLU A 119 -2.45 -10.60 -0.17
CA GLU A 119 -3.69 -11.38 -0.22
C GLU A 119 -4.94 -10.50 -0.40
N ILE A 120 -5.06 -9.42 0.37
CA ILE A 120 -6.29 -8.60 0.39
C ILE A 120 -6.38 -7.60 -0.76
N CYS A 121 -5.26 -7.02 -1.20
CA CYS A 121 -5.27 -5.99 -2.24
C CYS A 121 -5.90 -6.47 -3.55
N PRO A 122 -5.62 -7.68 -4.07
CA PRO A 122 -6.32 -8.22 -5.23
C PRO A 122 -7.85 -8.31 -5.05
N GLU A 123 -8.32 -8.65 -3.85
CA GLU A 123 -9.77 -8.68 -3.56
C GLU A 123 -10.40 -7.29 -3.57
N LEU A 124 -9.69 -6.29 -3.00
CA LEU A 124 -10.11 -4.89 -3.06
C LEU A 124 -10.21 -4.43 -4.51
N LEU A 125 -9.18 -4.73 -5.32
CA LEU A 125 -9.12 -4.36 -6.73
C LEU A 125 -10.22 -5.00 -7.58
N ALA A 126 -10.47 -6.30 -7.38
CA ALA A 126 -11.53 -7.01 -8.09
C ALA A 126 -12.91 -6.39 -7.85
N ARG A 127 -13.11 -5.77 -6.69
CA ARG A 127 -14.39 -5.17 -6.28
C ARG A 127 -14.49 -3.67 -6.51
N THR A 128 -13.38 -2.94 -6.62
CA THR A 128 -13.37 -1.53 -7.02
C THR A 128 -13.41 -1.36 -8.54
N GLY A 129 -13.10 -2.43 -9.28
CA GLY A 129 -12.84 -2.38 -10.71
C GLY A 129 -11.41 -1.91 -11.00
N PRO A 130 -10.94 -2.08 -12.26
CA PRO A 130 -9.66 -1.55 -12.66
C PRO A 130 -9.62 -0.04 -12.42
N ALA A 131 -8.48 0.48 -11.96
CA ALA A 131 -8.24 1.91 -12.06
C ALA A 131 -8.54 2.36 -13.50
N PRO A 132 -9.09 3.57 -13.72
CA PRO A 132 -9.41 4.08 -15.06
C PRO A 132 -8.28 3.78 -16.04
N ALA A 133 -8.57 3.44 -17.31
CA ALA A 133 -7.53 3.05 -18.28
C ALA A 133 -6.40 4.10 -18.46
N ALA A 134 -6.70 5.38 -18.19
CA ALA A 134 -5.70 6.45 -18.12
C ALA A 134 -4.67 6.24 -16.98
N MET A 135 -5.08 5.62 -15.88
CA MET A 135 -4.29 5.25 -14.70
C MET A 135 -3.65 3.86 -14.79
N LEU A 136 -4.06 2.99 -15.73
CA LEU A 136 -3.38 1.70 -15.96
C LEU A 136 -2.21 1.80 -16.95
N ARG A 137 -2.29 2.70 -17.94
CA ARG A 137 -1.10 3.06 -18.76
C ARG A 137 0.04 3.59 -17.90
N TRP A 138 -0.32 4.30 -16.83
CA TRP A 138 0.56 4.88 -15.80
C TRP A 138 1.34 3.85 -14.97
N ALA A 139 0.77 2.69 -14.63
CA ALA A 139 1.50 1.64 -13.91
C ALA A 139 2.45 0.82 -14.81
N ALA A 140 2.10 0.67 -16.09
CA ALA A 140 2.89 -0.09 -17.06
C ALA A 140 4.17 0.64 -17.52
N GLU A 141 4.20 1.97 -17.44
CA GLU A 141 5.38 2.80 -17.76
C GLU A 141 6.44 2.79 -16.63
N MET A 142 6.12 2.24 -15.45
CA MET A 142 7.01 2.17 -14.27
C MET A 142 7.72 0.82 -14.07
N SER A 143 7.45 -0.19 -14.91
CA SER A 143 8.14 -1.50 -14.85
C SER A 143 9.36 -1.60 -15.79
N VAL A 144 9.94 -0.47 -16.19
CA VAL A 144 11.13 -0.39 -17.06
C VAL A 144 12.26 0.33 -16.35
#